data_AF-A0A510TYX1-F1
#
_entry.id   AF-A0A510TYX1-F1
#
_cell.length_a   1.000
_cell.length_b   1.000
_cell.length_c   1.000
_cell.angle_alpha   90.00
_cell.angle_beta   90.00
_cell.angle_gamma   90.00
#
_symmetry.space_group_name_H-M   'P 1'
#
loop_
_entity.id
_entity.type
_entity.pdbx_description
1 polymer ?
#
loop_
_entity_poly.entity_id
_entity_poly.type
_entity_poly.pdbx_seq_one_letter_code
_entity_poly.pdbx_strand_id
1 'polypeptide(L)'
;MLKTVELGFENGDTMRLPAKAIDLALDDIAQSFYYSNYTNPDDGAYESTVQEIGRGHLAIRKDWFEPLADRLMEAGRQQTDDPVVAQALPNYYQVDRNMVTEWLAQRMPANQIKQKVLEALTVHFVETMPADLTRIVLVRSDRPDEKLSVPWRNLTREDQLDYNELAINLESATRFIVMFDARDPHIQDPDHGRKEAELLGFLGEDEW
;
A
#
# COMPACT_ATOMS: atom_id res chain seq x y z
N MET A 1 18.91 -5.25 -9.94
CA MET A 1 18.66 -5.31 -8.48
C MET A 1 17.45 -4.46 -8.14
N LEU A 2 16.46 -5.01 -7.42
CA LEU A 2 15.26 -4.28 -6.98
C LEU A 2 15.67 -3.14 -6.02
N LYS A 3 15.19 -1.93 -6.29
CA LYS A 3 15.53 -0.73 -5.50
C LYS A 3 14.36 -0.26 -4.66
N THR A 4 13.20 -0.19 -5.28
CA THR A 4 11.99 0.39 -4.73
C THR A 4 10.80 -0.44 -5.17
N VAL A 5 9.79 -0.51 -4.32
CA VAL A 5 8.47 -1.00 -4.67
C VAL A 5 7.51 0.16 -4.54
N GLU A 6 6.75 0.43 -5.59
CA GLU A 6 5.64 1.37 -5.56
C GLU A 6 4.35 0.58 -5.31
N LEU A 7 3.60 1.02 -4.31
CA LEU A 7 2.27 0.53 -3.98
C LEU A 7 1.26 1.53 -4.55
N GLY A 8 0.22 1.02 -5.18
CA GLY A 8 -0.95 1.79 -5.57
C GLY A 8 -2.17 1.34 -4.76
N PHE A 9 -2.95 2.31 -4.30
CA PHE A 9 -4.16 2.11 -3.53
C PHE A 9 -5.39 2.56 -4.31
N GLU A 10 -6.56 2.10 -3.88
CA GLU A 10 -7.82 2.32 -4.60
C GLU A 10 -8.20 3.80 -4.72
N ASN A 11 -7.95 4.59 -3.68
CA ASN A 11 -8.22 6.02 -3.66
C ASN A 11 -7.26 6.85 -4.56
N GLY A 12 -6.38 6.19 -5.32
CA GLY A 12 -5.36 6.81 -6.17
C GLY A 12 -4.05 7.12 -5.44
N ASP A 13 -3.95 6.83 -4.15
CA ASP A 13 -2.70 7.00 -3.41
C ASP A 13 -1.60 6.11 -3.97
N THR A 14 -0.38 6.62 -3.93
CA THR A 14 0.83 5.92 -4.32
C THR A 14 1.93 6.15 -3.30
N MET A 15 2.55 5.05 -2.87
CA MET A 15 3.64 5.06 -1.89
C MET A 15 4.82 4.25 -2.41
N ARG A 16 6.03 4.80 -2.30
CA ARG A 16 7.28 4.17 -2.72
C ARG A 16 8.11 3.79 -1.51
N LEU A 17 8.31 2.49 -1.34
CA LEU A 17 9.10 1.89 -0.27
C LEU A 17 10.44 1.39 -0.81
N PRO A 18 11.56 1.66 -0.14
CA PRO A 18 12.83 1.06 -0.53
C PRO A 18 12.77 -0.46 -0.26
N ALA A 19 13.39 -1.25 -1.13
CA ALA A 19 13.36 -2.72 -1.05
C ALA A 19 13.88 -3.27 0.31
N LYS A 20 14.72 -2.51 1.02
CA LYS A 20 15.23 -2.87 2.35
C LYS A 20 14.21 -2.72 3.50
N ALA A 21 13.10 -2.02 3.27
CA ALA A 21 12.05 -1.77 4.26
C ALA A 21 10.91 -2.78 4.17
N ILE A 22 10.94 -3.66 3.16
CA ILE A 22 9.87 -4.59 2.84
C ILE A 22 10.39 -6.04 2.82
N ASP A 23 9.49 -6.95 3.18
CA ASP A 23 9.53 -8.35 2.83
C ASP A 23 8.41 -8.59 1.81
N LEU A 24 8.74 -9.17 0.66
CA LEU A 24 7.81 -9.31 -0.46
C LEU A 24 8.00 -10.67 -1.12
N ALA A 25 6.96 -11.50 -1.08
CA ALA A 25 6.89 -12.73 -1.85
C ALA A 25 5.64 -12.72 -2.73
N LEU A 26 5.84 -13.01 -4.01
CA LEU A 26 4.80 -13.06 -5.03
C LEU A 26 4.91 -14.41 -5.74
N ASP A 27 3.80 -15.13 -5.82
CA ASP A 27 3.69 -16.42 -6.47
C ASP A 27 2.59 -16.41 -7.53
N ASP A 28 2.63 -17.40 -8.43
CA ASP A 28 1.58 -17.65 -9.43
C ASP A 28 1.30 -16.42 -10.33
N ILE A 29 2.35 -15.78 -10.86
CA ILE A 29 2.22 -14.61 -11.74
C ILE A 29 1.79 -15.07 -13.15
N ALA A 30 0.56 -14.75 -13.53
CA ALA A 30 -0.01 -15.04 -14.84
C ALA A 30 -0.17 -13.76 -15.68
N GLN A 31 -0.26 -13.91 -17.00
CA GLN A 31 -0.59 -12.83 -17.91
C GLN A 31 -2.06 -12.94 -18.30
N SER A 32 -2.85 -11.95 -17.93
CA SER A 32 -4.28 -11.87 -18.22
C SER A 32 -4.54 -10.86 -19.33
N PHE A 33 -5.49 -11.19 -20.21
CA PHE A 33 -5.93 -10.34 -21.31
C PHE A 33 -7.37 -9.92 -21.05
N TYR A 34 -7.57 -8.63 -20.89
CA TYR A 34 -8.89 -8.05 -20.71
C TYR A 34 -9.35 -7.41 -22.00
N TYR A 35 -10.56 -7.78 -22.41
CA TYR A 35 -11.30 -7.07 -23.44
C TYR A 35 -12.43 -6.31 -22.75
N SER A 36 -12.24 -5.00 -22.55
CA SER A 36 -13.28 -4.15 -21.99
C SER A 36 -14.02 -3.44 -23.12
N ASN A 37 -15.33 -3.65 -23.19
CA ASN A 37 -16.25 -2.78 -23.90
C ASN A 37 -16.82 -1.79 -22.88
N TYR A 38 -16.06 -0.75 -22.53
CA TYR A 38 -16.61 0.28 -21.64
C TYR A 38 -17.81 0.95 -22.32
N THR A 39 -18.87 1.17 -21.56
CA THR A 39 -20.19 1.68 -21.96
C THR A 39 -20.20 3.18 -22.29
N ASN A 40 -19.17 3.65 -22.97
CA ASN A 40 -19.16 4.97 -23.60
C ASN A 40 -18.94 4.78 -25.11
N PRO A 41 -19.87 5.19 -25.98
CA PRO A 41 -19.77 4.95 -27.43
C PRO A 41 -18.50 5.49 -28.09
N ASP A 42 -17.77 6.38 -27.41
CA ASP A 42 -16.58 7.06 -27.91
C ASP A 42 -15.25 6.44 -27.45
N ASP A 43 -15.23 5.51 -26.48
CA ASP A 43 -13.97 5.00 -25.89
C ASP A 43 -13.40 3.76 -26.59
N GLY A 44 -14.13 3.16 -27.54
CA GLY A 44 -13.68 1.98 -28.28
C GLY A 44 -13.40 0.76 -27.38
N ALA A 45 -13.12 -0.38 -27.99
CA ALA A 45 -12.62 -1.53 -27.24
C ALA A 45 -11.13 -1.34 -26.96
N TYR A 46 -10.72 -1.46 -25.70
CA TYR A 46 -9.31 -1.48 -25.34
C TYR A 46 -8.91 -2.87 -24.83
N GLU A 47 -7.85 -3.41 -25.43
CA GLU A 47 -7.18 -4.63 -24.98
C GLU A 47 -6.09 -4.24 -23.99
N SER A 48 -6.23 -4.66 -22.73
CA SER A 48 -5.18 -4.49 -21.73
C SER A 48 -4.54 -5.83 -21.39
N THR A 49 -3.22 -5.83 -21.34
CA THR A 49 -2.42 -6.94 -20.84
C THR A 49 -1.99 -6.60 -19.43
N VAL A 50 -2.38 -7.42 -18.45
CA VAL A 50 -2.02 -7.22 -17.05
C VAL A 50 -1.32 -8.48 -16.55
N GLN A 51 -0.23 -8.32 -15.80
CA GLN A 51 0.34 -9.42 -15.04
C GLN A 51 -0.34 -9.46 -13.67
N GLU A 52 -0.98 -10.58 -13.37
CA GLU A 52 -1.76 -10.79 -12.15
C GLU A 52 -1.04 -11.73 -11.21
N ILE A 53 -1.00 -11.37 -9.94
CA ILE A 53 -0.39 -12.18 -8.90
C ILE A 53 -1.47 -13.12 -8.35
N GLY A 54 -1.23 -14.43 -8.38
CA GLY A 54 -2.17 -15.40 -7.81
C GLY A 54 -2.20 -15.35 -6.29
N ARG A 55 -1.05 -15.19 -5.63
CA ARG A 55 -0.96 -15.02 -4.17
C ARG A 55 0.33 -14.32 -3.76
N GLY A 56 0.36 -13.76 -2.56
CA GLY A 56 1.57 -13.19 -2.01
C GLY A 56 1.36 -12.48 -0.69
N HIS A 57 2.45 -11.90 -0.21
CA HIS A 57 2.43 -11.02 0.95
C HIS A 57 3.38 -9.85 0.75
N LEU A 58 3.07 -8.77 1.46
CA LEU A 58 3.92 -7.61 1.64
C LEU A 58 3.99 -7.31 3.14
N ALA A 59 5.17 -7.40 3.75
CA ALA A 59 5.38 -6.95 5.11
C ALA A 59 6.29 -5.72 5.14
N ILE A 60 5.84 -4.64 5.78
CA ILE A 60 6.51 -3.34 5.82
C ILE A 60 6.96 -3.07 7.25
N ARG A 61 8.24 -2.72 7.44
CA ARG A 61 8.74 -2.34 8.76
C ARG A 61 8.13 -1.03 9.23
N LYS A 62 7.55 -1.02 10.44
CA LYS A 62 6.93 0.19 11.03
C LYS A 62 7.94 1.31 11.30
N ASP A 63 9.17 0.96 11.67
CA ASP A 63 10.23 1.93 11.98
C ASP A 63 10.70 2.74 10.75
N TRP A 64 10.28 2.36 9.54
CA TRP A 64 10.54 3.12 8.33
C TRP A 64 9.72 4.41 8.25
N PHE A 65 8.52 4.44 8.83
CA PHE A 65 7.61 5.59 8.75
C PHE A 65 8.07 6.75 9.65
N GLU A 66 8.76 6.45 10.75
CA GLU A 66 9.24 7.43 11.73
C GLU A 66 10.16 8.50 11.11
N PRO A 67 11.26 8.15 10.39
CA PRO A 67 12.08 9.13 9.68
C PRO A 67 11.33 9.92 8.61
N LEU A 68 10.32 9.32 7.95
CA LEU A 68 9.54 9.99 6.93
C LEU A 68 8.61 11.04 7.55
N ALA A 69 7.97 10.69 8.68
CA ALA A 69 7.16 11.62 9.46
C ALA A 69 8.00 12.79 9.99
N ASP A 70 9.20 12.53 10.50
CA ASP A 70 10.12 13.60 10.96
C ASP A 70 10.51 14.55 9.83
N ARG A 71 10.75 14.03 8.62
CA ARG A 71 11.02 14.87 7.44
C ARG A 71 9.82 15.70 7.03
N LEU A 72 8.62 15.13 7.04
CA LEU A 72 7.40 15.86 6.71
C LEU A 72 7.11 16.96 7.75
N MET A 73 7.35 16.67 9.03
CA MET A 73 7.30 17.64 10.12
C MET A 73 8.26 18.81 9.89
N GLU A 74 9.50 18.52 9.51
CA GLU A 74 10.50 19.56 9.24
C GLU A 74 10.18 20.37 7.98
N ALA A 75 9.74 19.70 6.91
CA ALA A 75 9.25 20.33 5.69
C ALA A 75 8.10 21.31 5.98
N GLY A 76 7.16 20.93 6.84
CA GLY A 76 6.07 21.81 7.28
C GLY A 76 6.54 23.00 8.11
N ARG A 77 7.53 22.82 9.00
CA ARG A 77 8.12 23.93 9.79
C ARG A 77 8.86 24.93 8.91
N GLN A 78 9.63 24.43 7.97
CA GLN A 78 10.45 25.25 7.06
C GLN A 78 9.65 25.78 5.87
N GLN A 79 8.45 25.23 5.63
CA GLN A 79 7.64 25.47 4.44
C GLN A 79 8.43 25.20 3.14
N THR A 80 9.21 24.12 3.16
CA THR A 80 10.04 23.67 2.05
C THR A 80 9.61 22.29 1.59
N ASP A 81 9.89 21.96 0.33
CA ASP A 81 9.65 20.60 -0.18
C ASP A 81 10.85 19.71 0.18
N ASP A 82 10.60 18.56 0.82
CA ASP A 82 11.63 17.55 1.06
C ASP A 82 11.65 16.55 -0.11
N PRO A 83 12.78 16.39 -0.83
CA PRO A 83 12.86 15.53 -2.00
C PRO A 83 12.72 14.04 -1.68
N VAL A 84 13.08 13.62 -0.45
CA VAL A 84 12.89 12.23 0.01
C VAL A 84 11.41 11.96 0.24
N VAL A 85 10.69 12.91 0.84
CA VAL A 85 9.23 12.84 1.01
C VAL A 85 8.54 12.79 -0.36
N ALA A 86 8.87 13.72 -1.26
CA ALA A 86 8.27 13.77 -2.60
C ALA A 86 8.56 12.48 -3.41
N GLN A 87 9.71 11.85 -3.20
CA GLN A 87 10.02 10.57 -3.82
C GLN A 87 9.23 9.42 -3.19
N ALA A 88 9.05 9.41 -1.87
CA ALA A 88 8.34 8.35 -1.16
C ALA A 88 6.82 8.45 -1.36
N LEU A 89 6.28 9.65 -1.55
CA LEU A 89 4.84 9.95 -1.57
C LEU A 89 4.46 10.75 -2.84
N PRO A 90 4.70 10.20 -4.05
CA PRO A 90 4.58 10.97 -5.30
C PRO A 90 3.15 11.43 -5.60
N ASN A 91 2.13 10.64 -5.26
CA ASN A 91 0.72 11.05 -5.25
C ASN A 91 0.11 10.46 -3.97
N TYR A 92 0.26 11.14 -2.84
CA TYR A 92 -0.26 10.69 -1.56
C TYR A 92 -1.11 11.81 -0.96
N TYR A 93 -2.40 11.55 -0.77
CA TYR A 93 -3.41 12.54 -0.41
C TYR A 93 -3.76 12.55 1.07
N GLN A 94 -3.29 11.55 1.85
CA GLN A 94 -3.60 11.44 3.28
C GLN A 94 -2.90 12.49 4.14
N VAL A 95 -1.68 12.87 3.74
CA VAL A 95 -0.91 13.89 4.44
C VAL A 95 0.12 14.51 3.50
N ASP A 96 0.26 15.83 3.58
CA ASP A 96 1.28 16.58 2.87
C ASP A 96 1.92 17.66 3.77
N ARG A 97 2.89 18.38 3.21
CA ARG A 97 3.55 19.51 3.88
C ARG A 97 2.56 20.60 4.31
N ASN A 98 1.54 20.89 3.50
CA ASN A 98 0.59 21.97 3.76
C ASN A 98 -0.27 21.66 4.97
N MET A 99 -0.80 20.44 5.06
CA MET A 99 -1.55 19.96 6.23
C MET A 99 -0.73 20.06 7.51
N VAL A 100 0.55 19.65 7.47
CA VAL A 100 1.46 19.80 8.61
C VAL A 100 1.69 21.27 8.96
N THR A 101 1.87 22.13 7.96
CA THR A 101 2.03 23.59 8.16
C THR A 101 0.80 24.19 8.85
N GLU A 102 -0.40 23.78 8.44
CA GLU A 102 -1.65 24.21 9.06
C GLU A 102 -1.76 23.74 10.51
N TRP A 103 -1.42 22.49 10.82
CA TRP A 103 -1.42 21.97 12.19
C TRP A 103 -0.41 22.71 13.09
N LEU A 104 0.76 23.06 12.55
CA LEU A 104 1.76 23.87 13.25
C LEU A 104 1.24 25.30 13.51
N ALA A 105 0.55 25.91 12.54
CA ALA A 105 -0.04 27.24 12.68
C ALA A 105 -1.15 27.28 13.75
N GLN A 106 -1.86 26.16 13.95
CA GLN A 106 -2.83 25.97 15.03
C GLN A 106 -2.19 25.80 16.42
N ARG A 107 -0.86 25.88 16.53
CA ARG A 107 -0.08 25.68 17.77
C ARG A 107 -0.32 24.31 18.41
N MET A 108 -0.62 23.30 17.60
CA MET A 108 -0.76 21.93 18.07
C MET A 108 0.60 21.42 18.60
N PRO A 109 0.62 20.65 19.71
CA PRO A 109 1.85 20.04 20.22
C PRO A 109 2.54 19.15 19.17
N ALA A 110 3.86 19.27 19.05
CA ALA A 110 4.62 18.58 17.99
C ALA A 110 4.48 17.05 18.03
N ASN A 111 4.36 16.46 19.23
CA ASN A 111 4.10 15.03 19.40
C ASN A 111 2.72 14.62 18.87
N GLN A 112 1.70 15.45 19.08
CA GLN A 112 0.36 15.22 18.54
C GLN A 112 0.35 15.32 17.01
N ILE A 113 1.02 16.33 16.45
CA ILE A 113 1.13 16.45 14.98
C ILE A 113 1.86 15.22 14.41
N LYS A 114 2.98 14.81 15.03
CA LYS A 114 3.74 13.64 14.59
C LYS A 114 2.89 12.36 14.61
N GLN A 115 2.08 12.17 15.65
CA GLN A 115 1.14 11.06 15.71
C GLN A 115 0.14 11.09 14.54
N LYS A 116 -0.47 12.23 14.25
CA LYS A 116 -1.41 12.38 13.11
C LYS A 116 -0.74 12.11 11.76
N VAL A 117 0.52 12.52 11.61
CA VAL A 117 1.31 12.22 10.41
C VAL A 117 1.53 10.72 10.28
N LEU A 118 1.94 10.03 11.36
CA LEU A 118 2.14 8.58 11.33
C LEU A 118 0.84 7.84 11.01
N GLU A 119 -0.26 8.18 11.69
CA GLU A 119 -1.59 7.62 11.42
C GLU A 119 -1.99 7.78 9.94
N ALA A 120 -1.77 8.97 9.38
CA ALA A 120 -2.06 9.23 7.97
C ALA A 120 -1.14 8.46 7.02
N LEU A 121 0.15 8.30 7.34
CA LEU A 121 1.12 7.54 6.54
C LEU A 121 0.84 6.03 6.55
N THR A 122 0.18 5.51 7.58
CA THR A 122 -0.03 4.07 7.75
C THR A 122 -1.47 3.63 7.54
N VAL A 123 -2.37 4.54 7.16
CA VAL A 123 -3.82 4.31 7.11
C VAL A 123 -4.20 3.10 6.24
N HIS A 124 -3.49 2.87 5.13
CA HIS A 124 -3.75 1.74 4.21
C HIS A 124 -3.39 0.36 4.77
N PHE A 125 -2.71 0.29 5.92
CA PHE A 125 -2.20 -0.96 6.47
C PHE A 125 -2.75 -1.31 7.85
N VAL A 126 -3.72 -0.53 8.34
CA VAL A 126 -4.34 -0.77 9.64
C VAL A 126 -5.19 -2.03 9.55
N GLU A 127 -4.98 -2.96 10.48
CA GLU A 127 -5.67 -4.27 10.50
C GLU A 127 -7.19 -4.17 10.60
N THR A 128 -7.73 -3.07 11.15
CA THR A 128 -9.17 -2.83 11.21
C THR A 128 -9.77 -2.34 9.88
N MET A 129 -8.94 -2.05 8.88
CA MET A 129 -9.37 -1.58 7.56
C MET A 129 -9.16 -2.70 6.53
N PRO A 130 -10.18 -2.99 5.69
CA PRO A 130 -9.98 -3.85 4.53
C PRO A 130 -8.79 -3.35 3.69
N ALA A 131 -8.03 -4.28 3.12
CA ALA A 131 -6.92 -3.93 2.25
C ALA A 131 -7.46 -3.25 0.98
N ASP A 132 -6.88 -2.12 0.62
CA ASP A 132 -7.19 -1.33 -0.57
C ASP A 132 -6.01 -1.28 -1.56
N LEU A 133 -5.01 -2.14 -1.34
CA LEU A 133 -3.87 -2.31 -2.23
C LEU A 133 -4.33 -2.90 -3.57
N THR A 134 -4.07 -2.16 -4.66
CA THR A 134 -4.52 -2.52 -6.02
C THR A 134 -3.37 -2.93 -6.93
N ARG A 135 -2.20 -2.32 -6.74
CA ARG A 135 -1.05 -2.46 -7.65
C ARG A 135 0.27 -2.51 -6.90
N ILE A 136 1.18 -3.32 -7.42
CA ILE A 136 2.58 -3.35 -7.02
C ILE A 136 3.44 -3.09 -8.27
N VAL A 137 4.34 -2.11 -8.20
CA VAL A 137 5.32 -1.85 -9.27
C VAL A 137 6.73 -2.11 -8.75
N LEU A 138 7.44 -3.02 -9.41
CA LEU A 138 8.80 -3.39 -9.07
C LEU A 138 9.79 -2.51 -9.84
N VAL A 139 10.45 -1.59 -9.12
CA VAL A 139 11.40 -0.65 -9.72
C VAL A 139 12.81 -1.20 -9.55
N ARG A 140 13.38 -1.74 -10.63
CA ARG A 140 14.75 -2.26 -10.64
C ARG A 140 15.72 -1.24 -11.21
N SER A 141 16.96 -1.31 -10.71
CA SER A 141 18.06 -0.44 -11.13
C SER A 141 18.43 -0.57 -12.62
N ASP A 142 18.16 -1.74 -13.20
CA ASP A 142 18.56 -2.15 -14.54
C ASP A 142 17.39 -2.21 -15.54
N ARG A 143 16.15 -2.25 -15.05
CA ARG A 143 14.91 -2.27 -15.83
C ARG A 143 13.79 -1.63 -15.00
N PRO A 144 13.37 -0.39 -15.33
CA PRO A 144 12.32 0.26 -14.58
C PRO A 144 10.95 -0.34 -14.95
N ASP A 145 10.19 -0.69 -13.93
CA ASP A 145 8.72 -0.68 -13.90
C ASP A 145 7.99 -1.90 -14.47
N GLU A 146 8.18 -3.07 -13.84
CA GLU A 146 7.24 -4.20 -13.97
C GLU A 146 6.01 -3.92 -13.09
N LYS A 147 4.84 -3.77 -13.73
CA LYS A 147 3.56 -3.51 -13.06
C LYS A 147 2.80 -4.82 -12.86
N LEU A 148 2.48 -5.12 -11.62
CA LEU A 148 1.74 -6.31 -11.20
C LEU A 148 0.45 -5.88 -10.49
N SER A 149 -0.66 -6.51 -10.86
CA SER A 149 -1.95 -6.27 -10.21
C SER A 149 -2.20 -7.29 -9.10
N VAL A 150 -2.81 -6.81 -8.01
CA VAL A 150 -3.26 -7.63 -6.90
C VAL A 150 -4.61 -8.28 -7.28
N PRO A 151 -4.89 -9.51 -6.84
CA PRO A 151 -6.13 -10.18 -7.20
C PRO A 151 -7.35 -9.45 -6.65
N TRP A 152 -8.39 -9.37 -7.48
CA TRP A 152 -9.72 -8.84 -7.15
C TRP A 152 -10.80 -9.71 -7.78
N ARG A 153 -11.92 -9.89 -7.07
CA ARG A 153 -13.03 -10.69 -7.60
C ARG A 153 -13.79 -9.96 -8.71
N ASN A 154 -13.95 -8.63 -8.61
CA ASN A 154 -14.74 -7.82 -9.55
C ASN A 154 -14.10 -6.44 -9.81
N LEU A 155 -13.02 -6.38 -10.60
CA LEU A 155 -12.41 -5.11 -11.06
C LEU A 155 -13.36 -4.20 -11.88
N THR A 156 -14.53 -4.69 -12.31
CA THR A 156 -15.37 -4.07 -13.34
C THR A 156 -16.69 -3.50 -12.84
N ARG A 157 -16.96 -3.56 -11.53
CA ARG A 157 -18.18 -3.02 -10.92
C ARG A 157 -17.85 -1.88 -9.97
N GLU A 158 -17.87 -0.66 -10.50
CA GLU A 158 -17.70 0.59 -9.73
C GLU A 158 -18.69 0.73 -8.57
N ASP A 159 -19.80 -0.01 -8.56
CA ASP A 159 -20.84 0.06 -7.54
C ASP A 159 -20.60 -0.89 -6.35
N GLN A 160 -19.59 -1.76 -6.43
CA GLN A 160 -19.38 -2.80 -5.45
C GLN A 160 -17.91 -2.94 -5.06
N LEU A 161 -17.61 -2.24 -3.96
CA LEU A 161 -16.58 -2.49 -2.93
C LEU A 161 -15.36 -1.57 -3.02
N ASP A 162 -15.29 -0.60 -2.08
CA ASP A 162 -14.11 0.22 -1.76
C ASP A 162 -12.97 -0.61 -1.10
N TYR A 163 -12.89 -1.92 -1.37
CA TYR A 163 -11.91 -2.80 -0.75
C TYR A 163 -11.66 -4.13 -1.49
N ASN A 164 -10.49 -4.72 -1.23
CA ASN A 164 -10.03 -5.99 -1.79
C ASN A 164 -10.50 -7.23 -1.01
N GLU A 165 -11.56 -7.91 -1.46
CA GLU A 165 -12.05 -9.19 -0.87
C GLU A 165 -11.02 -10.34 -0.83
N LEU A 166 -9.95 -10.24 -1.62
CA LEU A 166 -8.89 -11.25 -1.74
C LEU A 166 -7.59 -10.78 -1.09
N ALA A 167 -7.67 -9.74 -0.24
CA ALA A 167 -6.56 -9.27 0.56
C ALA A 167 -6.99 -8.83 1.96
N ILE A 168 -6.07 -8.94 2.91
CA ILE A 168 -6.27 -8.55 4.32
C ILE A 168 -5.07 -7.77 4.83
N ASN A 169 -5.34 -6.72 5.60
CA ASN A 169 -4.35 -6.04 6.41
C ASN A 169 -4.24 -6.73 7.76
N LEU A 170 -3.00 -7.01 8.17
CA LEU A 170 -2.66 -7.60 9.44
C LEU A 170 -1.51 -6.80 10.06
N GLU A 171 -1.35 -6.94 11.37
CA GLU A 171 -0.34 -6.20 12.09
C GLU A 171 0.40 -7.10 13.08
N SER A 172 1.72 -7.03 13.04
CA SER A 172 2.60 -7.51 14.11
C SER A 172 3.14 -6.31 14.88
N ALA A 173 3.88 -6.52 15.95
CA ALA A 173 4.48 -5.41 16.69
C ALA A 173 5.41 -4.52 15.85
N THR A 174 6.17 -5.11 14.93
CA THR A 174 7.22 -4.42 14.17
C THR A 174 6.89 -4.23 12.68
N ARG A 175 5.82 -4.86 12.19
CA ARG A 175 5.46 -4.83 10.76
C ARG A 175 3.97 -4.65 10.53
N PHE A 176 3.65 -3.87 9.51
CA PHE A 176 2.37 -3.98 8.82
C PHE A 176 2.46 -5.07 7.76
N ILE A 177 1.40 -5.85 7.57
CA ILE A 177 1.39 -7.00 6.68
C ILE A 177 0.13 -6.90 5.80
N VAL A 178 0.30 -7.02 4.49
CA VAL A 178 -0.79 -7.22 3.54
C VAL A 178 -0.65 -8.61 2.96
N MET A 179 -1.63 -9.47 3.18
CA MET A 179 -1.70 -10.79 2.56
C MET A 179 -2.78 -10.80 1.49
N PHE A 180 -2.55 -11.55 0.42
CA PHE A 180 -3.53 -11.72 -0.65
C PHE A 180 -3.42 -13.09 -1.32
N ASP A 181 -4.56 -13.72 -1.61
CA ASP A 181 -4.64 -15.00 -2.33
C ASP A 181 -5.92 -15.05 -3.17
N ALA A 182 -5.77 -15.14 -4.49
CA ALA A 182 -6.87 -15.20 -5.45
C ALA A 182 -7.74 -16.46 -5.30
N ARG A 183 -7.20 -17.50 -4.66
CA ARG A 183 -7.84 -18.81 -4.49
C ARG A 183 -8.59 -18.90 -3.16
N ASP A 184 -8.35 -17.94 -2.26
CA ASP A 184 -8.92 -17.92 -0.92
C ASP A 184 -9.89 -16.74 -0.73
N PRO A 185 -11.19 -16.96 -0.98
CA PRO A 185 -12.20 -15.93 -0.80
C PRO A 185 -12.43 -15.56 0.68
N HIS A 186 -11.84 -16.28 1.62
CA HIS A 186 -12.02 -16.11 3.06
C HIS A 186 -10.79 -15.51 3.74
N ILE A 187 -9.77 -15.09 2.99
CA ILE A 187 -8.56 -14.47 3.54
C ILE A 187 -8.85 -13.23 4.40
N GLN A 188 -9.98 -12.55 4.14
CA GLN A 188 -10.48 -11.42 4.93
C GLN A 188 -11.09 -11.79 6.29
N ASP A 189 -11.45 -13.05 6.52
CA ASP A 189 -11.85 -13.47 7.86
C ASP A 189 -10.64 -13.30 8.79
N PRO A 190 -10.72 -12.45 9.84
CA PRO A 190 -9.54 -12.09 10.62
C PRO A 190 -8.86 -13.30 11.27
N ASP A 191 -9.63 -14.30 11.69
CA ASP A 191 -9.06 -15.50 12.32
C ASP A 191 -8.37 -16.37 11.26
N HIS A 192 -8.92 -16.43 10.06
CA HIS A 192 -8.33 -17.18 8.95
C HIS A 192 -7.06 -16.50 8.42
N GLY A 193 -7.13 -15.21 8.09
CA GLY A 193 -5.97 -14.44 7.62
C GLY A 193 -4.82 -14.42 8.64
N ARG A 194 -5.13 -14.28 9.94
CA ARG A 194 -4.11 -14.40 11.00
C ARG A 194 -3.44 -15.77 11.01
N LYS A 195 -4.20 -16.87 10.93
CA LYS A 195 -3.63 -18.23 10.89
C LYS A 195 -2.70 -18.41 9.69
N GLU A 196 -3.07 -17.91 8.52
CA GLU A 196 -2.22 -17.94 7.34
C GLU A 196 -0.93 -17.13 7.56
N ALA A 197 -1.01 -15.96 8.20
CA ALA A 197 0.16 -15.15 8.55
C ALA A 197 1.06 -15.83 9.60
N GLU A 198 0.48 -16.52 10.58
CA GLU A 198 1.20 -17.33 11.58
C GLU A 198 1.97 -18.47 10.91
N LEU A 199 1.33 -19.18 9.96
CA LEU A 199 1.96 -20.25 9.19
C LEU A 199 3.16 -19.75 8.35
N LEU A 200 3.11 -18.49 7.92
CA LEU A 200 4.20 -17.81 7.21
C LEU A 200 5.26 -17.19 8.15
N GLY A 201 5.06 -17.28 9.47
CA GLY A 201 5.99 -16.77 10.46
C GLY A 201 5.96 -15.25 10.65
N PHE A 202 4.90 -14.57 10.21
CA PHE A 202 4.73 -13.13 10.45
C PHE A 202 4.17 -12.83 11.83
N LEU A 203 3.34 -13.74 12.34
CA LEU A 203 2.69 -13.65 13.64
C LEU A 203 3.17 -14.87 14.44
N GLY A 204 4.20 -14.69 15.26
CA GLY A 204 4.81 -15.77 16.04
C GLY A 204 5.21 -15.27 17.42
N GLU A 205 5.04 -16.12 18.43
CA GLU A 205 5.21 -15.83 19.86
C GLU A 205 6.61 -15.30 20.19
N ASP A 206 6.72 -13.99 20.41
CA ASP A 206 7.79 -13.38 21.23
C ASP A 206 7.42 -11.92 21.53
N GLU A 207 6.32 -11.70 22.26
CA GLU A 207 6.07 -10.45 23.00
C GLU A 207 5.34 -10.73 24.33
N TRP A 208 6.10 -11.28 25.29
CA TRP A 208 5.79 -11.17 26.73
C TRP A 208 7.05 -10.75 27.49
#